data_AF-A0A8T9BZT8-F1
#
_entry.id   AF-A0A8T9BZT8-F1
#
_cell.length_a   1.000
_cell.length_b   1.000
_cell.length_c   1.000
_cell.angle_alpha   90.00
_cell.angle_beta   90.00
_cell.angle_gamma   90.00
#
_symmetry.space_group_name_H-M   'P 1'
#
loop_
_entity.id
_entity.type
_entity.pdbx_description
1 polymer ?
#
loop_
_entity_poly.entity_id
_entity_poly.type
_entity_poly.pdbx_seq_one_letter_code
_entity_poly.pdbx_strand_id
1 'polypeptide(L)'
;MGDVQPRKSSLGSRLANALKPKPSRRRLVKKSTVDNSGSGMGKDSFRKDSVAASSIYTTGSLQSEHRPLTSAVNSQTGERRDHTELLHGLGHQGSFDSLASASQLDPQRLDLDTRAGDRRVASLPRGIWERIGNHMSPAGKASLAFASKTLHRLLGPDPWFALDHPENLNYKTEFLQLLDGQLSDHLMCYRCLIYHRRIQKGQERLKATATTNPLFVCPLASEPSELPLRMRLASGHFLPFAFVQLVTRAHRYGPDYGISADSLGRRWKDRDSEWSHQSRYYLEKGRLLLRVVSKSFAQPALPLSGLRHLLYSREDYFPYFSACAHWRDGELMDICKCALGHIPKPRETISQQLRNGPQIQRSLQHVNPIVSLCGKCRPMRRCPVCPTEYLVGIKFDEDKNDPVTRFKQAIVVTRWSDLGDGRTPLSGEWAACTGKTDFDSFANIGRRGISGTFESQSGVTIPGQRMLSLNPNNENLGEEGHNWY
;
A
#
# COMPACT_ATOMS: atom_id res chain seq x y z
N MET A 1 13.44 -88.79 -35.01
CA MET A 1 12.39 -87.90 -35.53
C MET A 1 11.71 -87.28 -34.32
N GLY A 2 11.75 -85.95 -34.23
CA GLY A 2 11.65 -85.22 -32.96
C GLY A 2 10.24 -85.00 -32.43
N ASP A 3 10.12 -85.12 -31.11
CA ASP A 3 9.02 -84.66 -30.27
C ASP A 3 8.91 -83.13 -30.27
N VAL A 4 7.68 -82.62 -30.44
CA VAL A 4 7.35 -81.21 -30.24
C VAL A 4 6.15 -81.10 -29.30
N GLN A 5 6.45 -80.75 -28.04
CA GLN A 5 5.49 -80.25 -27.07
C GLN A 5 5.03 -78.81 -27.40
N PRO A 6 3.80 -78.42 -27.02
CA PRO A 6 3.19 -77.14 -27.40
C PRO A 6 3.78 -75.92 -26.68
N ARG A 7 3.98 -74.84 -27.46
CA ARG A 7 4.54 -73.54 -27.04
C ARG A 7 3.63 -72.76 -26.09
N LYS A 8 4.25 -72.13 -25.09
CA LYS A 8 3.68 -71.24 -24.07
C LYS A 8 3.17 -69.92 -24.68
N SER A 9 2.01 -69.46 -24.23
CA SER A 9 1.39 -68.18 -24.58
C SER A 9 2.22 -66.97 -24.13
N SER A 10 2.41 -65.98 -25.00
CA SER A 10 3.21 -64.77 -24.76
C SER A 10 2.54 -63.74 -23.83
N LEU A 11 3.40 -62.98 -23.15
CA LEU A 11 3.10 -61.90 -22.19
C LEU A 11 2.21 -60.76 -22.75
N GLY A 12 2.04 -60.65 -24.08
CA GLY A 12 1.20 -59.63 -24.71
C GLY A 12 -0.31 -59.84 -24.52
N SER A 13 -0.75 -61.09 -24.26
CA SER A 13 -2.19 -61.40 -24.07
C SER A 13 -2.74 -61.04 -22.68
N ARG A 14 -1.86 -60.73 -21.71
CA ARG A 14 -2.25 -60.36 -20.33
C ARG A 14 -2.43 -58.86 -20.11
N LEU A 15 -2.03 -58.01 -21.05
CA LEU A 15 -2.17 -56.55 -20.95
C LEU A 15 -3.40 -55.96 -21.66
N ALA A 16 -4.06 -56.71 -22.55
CA ALA A 16 -5.26 -56.23 -23.26
C ALA A 16 -6.56 -56.28 -22.43
N ASN A 17 -6.57 -56.98 -21.28
CA ASN A 17 -7.75 -57.09 -20.40
C ASN A 17 -7.73 -56.17 -19.17
N ALA A 18 -6.67 -55.37 -18.97
CA ALA A 18 -6.54 -54.46 -17.82
C ALA A 18 -6.99 -53.01 -18.09
N LEU A 19 -7.38 -52.68 -19.34
CA LEU A 19 -7.76 -51.32 -19.77
C LEU A 19 -9.17 -51.27 -20.38
N LYS A 20 -10.17 -51.85 -19.71
CA LYS A 20 -11.59 -51.57 -20.00
C LYS A 20 -12.18 -50.66 -18.92
N PRO A 21 -12.67 -49.45 -19.27
CA PRO A 21 -13.35 -48.59 -18.30
C PRO A 21 -14.71 -49.19 -17.90
N LYS A 22 -14.95 -49.30 -16.58
CA LYS A 22 -16.26 -49.70 -16.03
C LYS A 22 -17.27 -48.55 -16.21
N PRO A 23 -18.48 -48.77 -16.74
CA PRO A 23 -19.49 -47.72 -16.84
C PRO A 23 -20.09 -47.42 -15.46
N SER A 24 -19.74 -46.26 -14.86
CA SER A 24 -20.35 -45.82 -13.60
C SER A 24 -21.69 -45.14 -13.87
N ARG A 25 -22.76 -45.88 -13.57
CA ARG A 25 -24.15 -45.41 -13.55
C ARG A 25 -24.41 -44.68 -12.22
N ARG A 26 -24.19 -43.35 -12.17
CA ARG A 26 -24.74 -42.46 -11.13
C ARG A 26 -24.59 -40.99 -11.58
N ARG A 27 -25.66 -40.43 -12.17
CA ARG A 27 -25.81 -38.97 -12.33
C ARG A 27 -26.13 -38.39 -10.96
N LEU A 28 -25.29 -37.47 -10.47
CA LEU A 28 -25.61 -36.62 -9.34
C LEU A 28 -26.66 -35.58 -9.80
N VAL A 29 -27.88 -35.72 -9.27
CA VAL A 29 -28.98 -34.77 -9.48
C VAL A 29 -28.95 -33.74 -8.37
N LYS A 30 -29.06 -32.46 -8.75
CA LYS A 30 -29.19 -31.30 -7.86
C LYS A 30 -30.54 -31.38 -7.14
N LYS A 31 -30.54 -31.43 -5.80
CA LYS A 31 -31.76 -31.24 -4.99
C LYS A 31 -32.23 -29.80 -5.16
N SER A 32 -33.42 -29.64 -5.74
CA SER A 32 -34.14 -28.38 -5.84
C SER A 32 -34.84 -28.06 -4.52
N THR A 33 -34.91 -26.76 -4.27
CA THR A 33 -35.68 -26.07 -3.23
C THR A 33 -37.16 -26.43 -3.26
N VAL A 34 -37.75 -26.45 -2.06
CA VAL A 34 -39.17 -26.65 -1.79
C VAL A 34 -39.99 -25.47 -2.32
N ASP A 35 -41.06 -25.82 -3.03
CA ASP A 35 -42.14 -24.94 -3.47
C ASP A 35 -43.03 -24.49 -2.31
N ASN A 36 -43.57 -23.28 -2.40
CA ASN A 36 -44.95 -23.05 -2.00
C ASN A 36 -45.65 -22.10 -2.99
N SER A 37 -46.36 -22.74 -3.91
CA SER A 37 -47.65 -22.39 -4.52
C SER A 37 -48.18 -20.95 -4.49
N GLY A 38 -48.59 -20.48 -5.67
CA GLY A 38 -49.75 -19.58 -5.80
C GLY A 38 -49.87 -18.84 -7.15
N SER A 39 -50.52 -19.48 -8.14
CA SER A 39 -51.34 -18.92 -9.25
C SER A 39 -50.81 -17.70 -10.04
N GLY A 40 -50.67 -17.67 -11.37
CA GLY A 40 -51.41 -18.32 -12.44
C GLY A 40 -51.89 -17.25 -13.45
N MET A 41 -51.71 -17.51 -14.76
CA MET A 41 -52.09 -16.69 -15.95
C MET A 41 -51.13 -15.53 -16.29
N GLY A 42 -50.64 -15.31 -17.51
CA GLY A 42 -50.80 -15.95 -18.82
C GLY A 42 -50.65 -14.88 -19.93
N LYS A 43 -49.86 -15.16 -20.99
CA LYS A 43 -49.76 -14.44 -22.31
C LYS A 43 -49.17 -13.02 -22.26
N ASP A 44 -48.54 -12.44 -23.27
CA ASP A 44 -48.04 -12.85 -24.58
C ASP A 44 -46.98 -11.79 -25.01
N SER A 45 -46.16 -12.20 -25.98
CA SER A 45 -45.20 -11.49 -26.85
C SER A 45 -45.36 -9.99 -27.21
N PHE A 46 -44.21 -9.37 -27.58
CA PHE A 46 -43.94 -8.33 -28.61
C PHE A 46 -43.23 -7.01 -28.20
N ARG A 47 -41.97 -6.91 -28.68
CA ARG A 47 -41.29 -5.83 -29.44
C ARG A 47 -41.58 -4.32 -29.20
N LYS A 48 -40.45 -3.62 -29.09
CA LYS A 48 -39.97 -2.41 -29.83
C LYS A 48 -40.29 -1.00 -29.32
N ASP A 49 -39.20 -0.20 -29.35
CA ASP A 49 -39.05 1.22 -29.71
C ASP A 49 -39.83 2.24 -28.84
N SER A 50 -39.44 3.48 -28.57
CA SER A 50 -38.27 4.34 -28.76
C SER A 50 -38.64 5.68 -28.07
N VAL A 51 -37.62 6.46 -27.68
CA VAL A 51 -37.55 7.95 -27.67
C VAL A 51 -38.82 8.77 -27.35
N ALA A 52 -38.76 9.61 -26.30
CA ALA A 52 -38.84 11.08 -26.43
C ALA A 52 -38.88 11.78 -25.07
N ALA A 53 -38.08 12.84 -24.99
CA ALA A 53 -38.15 13.89 -23.98
C ALA A 53 -39.47 14.67 -24.09
N SER A 54 -39.94 15.24 -22.98
CA SER A 54 -40.67 16.51 -22.98
C SER A 54 -40.62 17.16 -21.59
N SER A 55 -40.03 18.35 -21.58
CA SER A 55 -40.10 19.34 -20.52
C SER A 55 -41.51 19.94 -20.47
N ILE A 56 -42.08 20.11 -19.29
CA ILE A 56 -43.10 21.14 -19.04
C ILE A 56 -42.82 21.81 -17.70
N TYR A 57 -42.50 23.10 -17.76
CA TYR A 57 -42.63 24.05 -16.66
C TYR A 57 -44.11 24.22 -16.32
N THR A 58 -44.48 24.16 -15.04
CA THR A 58 -45.54 25.04 -14.53
C THR A 58 -45.35 25.36 -13.06
N THR A 59 -45.29 26.66 -12.81
CA THR A 59 -45.40 27.38 -11.55
C THR A 59 -46.73 27.15 -10.84
N GLY A 60 -46.70 27.11 -9.51
CA GLY A 60 -47.72 27.77 -8.69
C GLY A 60 -48.58 26.88 -7.79
N SER A 61 -48.76 27.41 -6.57
CA SER A 61 -49.87 27.20 -5.64
C SER A 61 -49.70 26.14 -4.54
N LEU A 62 -49.31 26.68 -3.37
CA LEU A 62 -49.70 26.23 -2.04
C LEU A 62 -51.22 25.98 -1.99
N GLN A 63 -51.64 24.72 -1.92
CA GLN A 63 -52.91 24.35 -1.29
C GLN A 63 -52.71 23.11 -0.44
N SER A 64 -52.86 23.34 0.87
CA SER A 64 -52.97 22.35 1.92
C SER A 64 -54.31 21.64 1.80
N GLU A 65 -54.30 20.35 1.48
CA GLU A 65 -55.43 19.46 1.73
C GLU A 65 -55.01 18.31 2.65
N HIS A 66 -55.63 18.30 3.83
CA HIS A 66 -55.60 17.20 4.79
C HIS A 66 -56.13 15.91 4.15
N ARG A 67 -55.27 14.90 4.02
CA ARG A 67 -55.66 13.52 3.71
C ARG A 67 -55.44 12.62 4.94
N PRO A 68 -56.42 11.76 5.30
CA PRO A 68 -56.34 10.93 6.49
C PRO A 68 -55.26 9.86 6.39
N LEU A 69 -54.69 9.57 7.57
CA LEU A 69 -53.44 8.85 7.83
C LEU A 69 -53.61 7.32 7.70
N THR A 70 -53.94 6.78 6.53
CA THR A 70 -54.05 5.32 6.33
C THR A 70 -53.59 4.88 4.94
N SER A 71 -52.29 5.00 4.65
CA SER A 71 -51.62 4.19 3.61
C SER A 71 -50.10 4.28 3.78
N ALA A 72 -49.55 3.50 4.71
CA ALA A 72 -48.11 3.46 5.01
C ALA A 72 -47.32 2.53 4.06
N VAL A 73 -47.88 2.19 2.89
CA VAL A 73 -47.25 1.34 1.87
C VAL A 73 -47.48 1.96 0.50
N ASN A 74 -46.41 2.13 -0.27
CA ASN A 74 -46.51 2.64 -1.63
C ASN A 74 -47.12 1.57 -2.55
N SER A 75 -48.27 1.85 -3.18
CA SER A 75 -49.01 0.88 -3.99
C SER A 75 -48.26 0.36 -5.23
N GLN A 76 -47.25 1.09 -5.72
CA GLN A 76 -46.47 0.69 -6.90
C GLN A 76 -45.19 -0.08 -6.56
N THR A 77 -44.60 0.13 -5.38
CA THR A 77 -43.31 -0.50 -5.00
C THR A 77 -43.42 -1.47 -3.83
N GLY A 78 -44.53 -1.47 -3.10
CA GLY A 78 -44.73 -2.32 -1.91
C GLY A 78 -43.86 -1.93 -0.70
N GLU A 79 -43.06 -0.88 -0.82
CA GLU A 79 -42.17 -0.41 0.26
C GLU A 79 -42.95 0.39 1.31
N ARG A 80 -42.67 0.11 2.58
CA ARG A 80 -43.19 0.89 3.71
C ARG A 80 -42.48 2.25 3.75
N ARG A 81 -43.24 3.32 3.92
CA ARG A 81 -42.68 4.68 4.07
C ARG A 81 -41.80 4.72 5.32
N ASP A 82 -40.50 4.91 5.12
CA ASP A 82 -39.55 5.07 6.22
C ASP A 82 -39.62 6.52 6.73
N HIS A 83 -40.12 6.70 7.95
CA HIS A 83 -40.24 8.01 8.59
C HIS A 83 -38.97 8.40 9.37
N THR A 84 -37.97 7.52 9.40
CA THR A 84 -36.72 7.76 10.14
C THR A 84 -35.92 8.91 9.53
N GLU A 85 -35.93 9.04 8.20
CA GLU A 85 -35.29 10.15 7.48
C GLU A 85 -35.94 11.51 7.82
N LEU A 86 -37.27 11.53 8.01
CA LEU A 86 -38.01 12.75 8.38
C LEU A 86 -37.76 13.15 9.85
N LEU A 87 -37.55 12.16 10.73
CA LEU A 87 -37.12 12.38 12.11
C LEU A 87 -35.67 12.89 12.19
N HIS A 88 -34.78 12.44 11.31
CA HIS A 88 -33.41 12.97 11.22
C HIS A 88 -33.36 14.42 10.71
N GLY A 89 -34.35 14.85 9.90
CA GLY A 89 -34.47 16.24 9.45
C GLY A 89 -34.90 17.23 10.54
N LEU A 90 -35.67 16.78 11.54
CA LEU A 90 -36.20 17.64 12.61
C LEU A 90 -35.24 17.83 13.79
N GLY A 91 -34.24 16.95 13.94
CA GLY A 91 -33.26 17.00 15.04
C GLY A 91 -32.21 18.11 14.93
N HIS A 92 -32.13 18.83 13.79
CA HIS A 92 -31.10 19.84 13.54
C HIS A 92 -31.56 21.30 13.78
N GLN A 93 -32.79 21.55 14.24
CA GLN A 93 -33.30 22.91 14.45
C GLN A 93 -33.00 23.53 15.82
N GLY A 94 -32.20 22.88 16.68
CA GLY A 94 -32.01 23.32 18.08
C GLY A 94 -30.60 23.23 18.65
N SER A 95 -29.55 23.08 17.84
CA SER A 95 -28.16 23.03 18.33
C SER A 95 -27.35 24.23 17.86
N PHE A 96 -26.61 24.82 18.79
CA PHE A 96 -25.85 26.06 18.70
C PHE A 96 -24.54 25.88 17.90
N ASP A 97 -24.65 25.38 16.66
CA ASP A 97 -23.50 25.00 15.83
C ASP A 97 -23.50 25.75 14.48
N SER A 98 -23.55 27.08 14.56
CA SER A 98 -23.62 27.98 13.39
C SER A 98 -22.23 28.36 12.83
N LEU A 99 -21.35 27.38 12.64
CA LEU A 99 -20.18 27.52 11.74
C LEU A 99 -20.29 26.59 10.53
N ALA A 100 -21.06 25.49 10.62
CA ALA A 100 -21.30 24.59 9.49
C ALA A 100 -22.35 25.14 8.51
N SER A 101 -23.31 25.94 8.99
CA SER A 101 -24.32 26.63 8.15
C SER A 101 -23.74 27.80 7.34
N ALA A 102 -22.50 28.23 7.60
CA ALA A 102 -21.79 29.19 6.75
C ALA A 102 -21.27 28.57 5.43
N SER A 103 -21.26 27.24 5.29
CA SER A 103 -20.87 26.57 4.04
C SER A 103 -22.02 26.35 3.05
N GLN A 104 -23.25 26.70 3.40
CA GLN A 104 -24.37 26.80 2.46
C GLN A 104 -24.63 28.27 2.07
N LEU A 105 -23.56 29.05 1.92
CA LEU A 105 -23.66 30.31 1.20
C LEU A 105 -23.95 29.97 -0.27
N ASP A 106 -25.19 30.26 -0.67
CA ASP A 106 -25.63 30.34 -2.06
C ASP A 106 -24.50 31.00 -2.90
N PRO A 107 -23.98 30.35 -3.95
CA PRO A 107 -22.94 30.92 -4.81
C PRO A 107 -23.32 32.28 -5.40
N GLN A 108 -24.62 32.62 -5.42
CA GLN A 108 -25.14 33.91 -5.85
C GLN A 108 -25.14 35.00 -4.76
N ARG A 109 -24.88 34.66 -3.48
CA ARG A 109 -24.79 35.58 -2.34
C ARG A 109 -23.37 35.87 -1.86
N LEU A 110 -22.36 35.23 -2.43
CA LEU A 110 -21.01 35.76 -2.37
C LEU A 110 -21.01 37.03 -3.22
N ASP A 111 -21.16 38.19 -2.58
CA ASP A 111 -20.99 39.48 -3.22
C ASP A 111 -19.75 39.42 -4.11
N LEU A 112 -19.96 39.46 -5.43
CA LEU A 112 -18.90 39.48 -6.43
C LEU A 112 -18.00 40.72 -6.31
N ASP A 113 -18.34 41.64 -5.40
CA ASP A 113 -17.56 42.83 -5.11
C ASP A 113 -16.55 42.56 -3.98
N THR A 114 -15.55 41.73 -4.28
CA THR A 114 -14.35 41.49 -3.46
C THR A 114 -13.67 42.79 -3.00
N ARG A 115 -13.92 43.91 -3.71
CA ARG A 115 -13.45 45.26 -3.39
C ARG A 115 -14.01 45.80 -2.06
N ALA A 116 -15.21 45.39 -1.65
CA ALA A 116 -15.79 45.82 -0.38
C ALA A 116 -15.04 45.24 0.83
N GLY A 117 -14.60 43.98 0.74
CA GLY A 117 -13.78 43.31 1.76
C GLY A 117 -12.41 43.95 1.90
N ASP A 118 -11.73 44.22 0.78
CA ASP A 118 -10.41 44.86 0.78
C ASP A 118 -10.44 46.26 1.41
N ARG A 119 -11.50 47.05 1.17
CA ARG A 119 -11.68 48.36 1.81
C ARG A 119 -11.86 48.26 3.33
N ARG A 120 -12.58 47.23 3.82
CA ARG A 120 -12.75 46.99 5.26
C ARG A 120 -11.42 46.59 5.91
N VAL A 121 -10.65 45.72 5.26
CA VAL A 121 -9.30 45.35 5.71
C VAL A 121 -8.38 46.58 5.76
N ALA A 122 -8.41 47.42 4.72
CA ALA A 122 -7.63 48.65 4.63
C ALA A 122 -8.07 49.74 5.63
N SER A 123 -9.31 49.70 6.12
CA SER A 123 -9.83 50.69 7.08
C SER A 123 -9.19 50.59 8.46
N LEU A 124 -8.62 49.43 8.79
CA LEU A 124 -7.92 49.21 10.06
C LEU A 124 -6.50 49.81 10.01
N PRO A 125 -6.09 50.58 11.03
CA PRO A 125 -4.72 51.08 11.13
C PRO A 125 -3.67 49.97 11.14
N ARG A 126 -2.50 50.27 10.57
CA ARG A 126 -1.35 49.34 10.51
C ARG A 126 -0.98 48.73 11.86
N GLY A 127 -0.97 49.55 12.94
CA GLY A 127 -0.63 49.07 14.28
C GLY A 127 -1.57 48.00 14.83
N ILE A 128 -2.83 47.95 14.38
CA ILE A 128 -3.75 46.86 14.75
C ILE A 128 -3.34 45.57 14.05
N TRP A 129 -3.02 45.63 12.75
CA TRP A 129 -2.54 44.48 11.98
C TRP A 129 -1.20 43.94 12.51
N GLU A 130 -0.30 44.81 12.95
CA GLU A 130 0.93 44.41 13.63
C GLU A 130 0.64 43.67 14.94
N ARG A 131 -0.30 44.18 15.75
CA ARG A 131 -0.73 43.51 16.98
C ARG A 131 -1.38 42.16 16.73
N ILE A 132 -2.23 42.05 15.71
CA ILE A 132 -2.81 40.77 15.26
C ILE A 132 -1.69 39.81 14.87
N GLY A 133 -0.73 40.27 14.05
CA GLY A 133 0.40 39.46 13.61
C GLY A 133 1.28 38.96 14.75
N ASN A 134 1.39 39.71 15.86
CA ASN A 134 2.15 39.28 17.04
C ASN A 134 1.48 38.14 17.83
N HIS A 135 0.19 37.89 17.62
CA HIS A 135 -0.53 36.75 18.19
C HIS A 135 -0.49 35.50 17.28
N MET A 136 0.13 35.58 16.10
CA MET A 136 0.21 34.48 15.14
C MET A 136 1.61 33.84 15.13
N SER A 137 1.67 32.59 14.69
CA SER A 137 2.96 31.96 14.36
C SER A 137 3.63 32.67 13.18
N PRO A 138 4.96 32.55 13.00
CA PRO A 138 5.65 33.10 11.83
C PRO A 138 5.03 32.64 10.49
N ALA A 139 4.64 31.37 10.40
CA ALA A 139 3.93 30.82 9.23
C ALA A 139 2.57 31.49 9.00
N GLY A 140 1.81 31.69 10.07
CA GLY A 140 0.51 32.34 10.02
C GLY A 140 0.60 33.80 9.59
N LYS A 141 1.58 34.55 10.12
CA LYS A 141 1.84 35.94 9.76
C LYS A 141 2.22 36.09 8.28
N ALA A 142 3.08 35.19 7.77
CA ALA A 142 3.44 35.15 6.35
C ALA A 142 2.25 34.76 5.46
N SER A 143 1.42 33.81 5.90
CA SER A 143 0.20 33.41 5.18
C SER A 143 -0.81 34.56 5.09
N LEU A 144 -0.98 35.30 6.19
CA LEU A 144 -1.84 36.49 6.23
C LEU A 144 -1.32 37.57 5.27
N ALA A 145 -0.01 37.83 5.27
CA ALA A 145 0.62 38.77 4.35
C ALA A 145 0.50 38.32 2.88
N PHE A 146 0.48 37.01 2.61
CA PHE A 146 0.32 36.44 1.28
C PHE A 146 -1.14 36.46 0.77
N ALA A 147 -2.13 36.52 1.66
CA ALA A 147 -3.54 36.39 1.31
C ALA A 147 -4.07 37.50 0.40
N SER A 148 -3.60 38.74 0.54
CA SER A 148 -4.02 39.85 -0.34
C SER A 148 -2.94 40.92 -0.52
N LYS A 149 -3.03 41.67 -1.62
CA LYS A 149 -2.13 42.81 -1.89
C LYS A 149 -2.23 43.89 -0.82
N THR A 150 -3.40 44.06 -0.21
CA THR A 150 -3.64 45.04 0.86
C THR A 150 -2.91 44.62 2.14
N LEU A 151 -3.05 43.35 2.54
CA LEU A 151 -2.37 42.80 3.71
C LEU A 151 -0.85 42.77 3.54
N HIS A 152 -0.36 42.45 2.34
CA HIS A 152 1.06 42.54 2.01
C HIS A 152 1.60 43.96 2.23
N ARG A 153 0.88 45.00 1.79
CA ARG A 153 1.30 46.40 1.99
C ARG A 153 1.27 46.83 3.46
N LEU A 154 0.31 46.33 4.24
CA LEU A 154 0.16 46.69 5.66
C LEU A 154 1.20 46.01 6.55
N LEU A 155 1.43 44.71 6.34
CA LEU A 155 2.35 43.90 7.14
C LEU A 155 3.80 44.00 6.66
N GLY A 156 4.01 44.40 5.39
CA GLY A 156 5.34 44.55 4.81
C GLY A 156 6.06 43.20 4.55
N PRO A 157 7.37 43.25 4.24
CA PRO A 157 8.16 42.06 3.93
C PRO A 157 8.63 41.28 5.18
N ASP A 158 8.56 41.89 6.36
CA ASP A 158 9.08 41.36 7.63
C ASP A 158 8.65 39.91 7.95
N PRO A 159 7.40 39.47 7.67
CA PRO A 159 7.00 38.09 7.92
C PRO A 159 7.84 37.05 7.15
N TRP A 160 8.30 37.37 5.93
CA TRP A 160 9.13 36.45 5.14
C TRP A 160 10.58 36.45 5.59
N PHE A 161 11.12 37.62 5.97
CA PHE A 161 12.45 37.67 6.60
C PHE A 161 12.48 36.88 7.91
N ALA A 162 11.40 36.95 8.69
CA ALA A 162 11.27 36.15 9.91
C ALA A 162 11.28 34.63 9.60
N LEU A 163 10.67 34.19 8.50
CA LEU A 163 10.66 32.79 8.09
C LEU A 163 12.03 32.29 7.60
N ASP A 164 12.88 33.17 7.08
CA ASP A 164 14.22 32.80 6.58
C ASP A 164 15.24 32.56 7.71
N HIS A 165 14.91 32.88 8.96
CA HIS A 165 15.75 32.51 10.10
C HIS A 165 15.85 30.99 10.29
N PRO A 166 17.03 30.45 10.65
CA PRO A 166 17.26 29.02 10.80
C PRO A 166 16.42 28.37 11.92
N GLU A 167 16.00 29.14 12.92
CA GLU A 167 15.10 28.66 13.98
C GLU A 167 13.66 28.43 13.48
N ASN A 168 13.27 29.08 12.39
CA ASN A 168 11.91 29.09 11.86
C ASN A 168 11.71 28.18 10.64
N LEU A 169 12.65 27.26 10.35
CA LEU A 169 12.58 26.37 9.18
C LEU A 169 11.32 25.49 9.16
N ASN A 170 10.82 25.08 10.34
CA ASN A 170 9.57 24.33 10.45
C ASN A 170 8.36 25.19 10.03
N TYR A 171 8.29 26.44 10.48
CA TYR A 171 7.25 27.39 10.08
C TYR A 171 7.34 27.74 8.58
N LYS A 172 8.56 27.86 8.06
CA LYS A 172 8.78 28.05 6.61
C LYS A 172 8.25 26.87 5.81
N THR A 173 8.51 25.64 6.28
CA THR A 173 7.98 24.41 5.69
C THR A 173 6.45 24.41 5.69
N GLU A 174 5.82 24.74 6.82
CA GLU A 174 4.36 24.82 6.95
C GLU A 174 3.76 25.83 5.97
N PHE A 175 4.33 27.04 5.90
CA PHE A 175 3.90 28.07 4.94
C PHE A 175 4.02 27.59 3.49
N LEU A 176 5.16 26.99 3.12
CA LEU A 176 5.40 26.51 1.77
C LEU A 176 4.45 25.38 1.36
N GLN A 177 4.03 24.52 2.29
CA GLN A 177 3.07 23.46 2.02
C GLN A 177 1.68 24.00 1.61
N LEU A 178 1.30 25.19 2.09
CA LEU A 178 0.03 25.83 1.67
C LEU A 178 0.02 26.20 0.19
N LEU A 179 1.21 26.45 -0.39
CA LEU A 179 1.37 26.82 -1.81
C LEU A 179 1.39 25.60 -2.75
N ASP A 180 1.45 24.39 -2.20
CA ASP A 180 1.71 23.16 -2.98
C ASP A 180 0.62 22.88 -4.03
N GLY A 181 -0.63 23.23 -3.72
CA GLY A 181 -1.78 23.09 -4.60
C GLY A 181 -1.87 24.14 -5.71
N GLN A 182 -1.08 25.22 -5.66
CA GLN A 182 -1.09 26.29 -6.67
C GLN A 182 0.06 26.14 -7.69
N LEU A 183 1.04 25.28 -7.42
CA LEU A 183 2.29 25.22 -8.17
C LEU A 183 2.51 23.86 -8.85
N SER A 184 1.73 23.52 -9.88
CA SER A 184 1.84 22.23 -10.59
C SER A 184 3.20 21.96 -11.24
N ASP A 185 3.84 23.02 -11.73
CA ASP A 185 5.12 22.95 -12.46
C ASP A 185 6.33 22.99 -11.54
N HIS A 186 6.12 23.19 -10.24
CA HIS A 186 7.18 23.27 -9.26
C HIS A 186 7.05 22.20 -8.18
N LEU A 187 8.19 21.72 -7.71
CA LEU A 187 8.28 20.77 -6.61
C LEU A 187 9.08 21.41 -5.47
N MET A 188 8.53 21.31 -4.26
CA MET A 188 9.19 21.82 -3.06
C MET A 188 10.42 20.96 -2.74
N CYS A 189 11.59 21.59 -2.67
CA CYS A 189 12.79 20.94 -2.17
C CYS A 189 12.92 21.16 -0.67
N TYR A 190 12.88 20.06 0.08
CA TYR A 190 13.02 20.07 1.53
C TYR A 190 14.41 20.43 2.04
N ARG A 191 15.40 20.56 1.15
CA ARG A 191 16.76 20.90 1.54
C ARG A 191 17.02 22.41 1.58
N CYS A 192 16.63 23.11 0.52
CA CYS A 192 16.76 24.57 0.41
C CYS A 192 15.47 25.32 0.76
N LEU A 193 14.37 24.59 1.03
CA LEU A 193 13.04 25.15 1.34
C LEU A 193 12.58 26.17 0.29
N ILE A 194 12.71 25.81 -1.00
CA ILE A 194 12.18 26.57 -2.13
C ILE A 194 11.51 25.63 -3.13
N TYR A 195 10.61 26.19 -3.93
CA TYR A 195 9.97 25.50 -5.04
C TYR A 195 10.86 25.59 -6.29
N HIS A 196 11.32 24.44 -6.78
CA HIS A 196 12.05 24.37 -8.03
C HIS A 196 11.16 23.94 -9.18
N ARG A 197 11.40 24.50 -10.37
CA ARG A 197 10.72 24.08 -11.60
C ARG A 197 11.12 22.64 -11.97
N ARG A 198 10.13 21.81 -12.29
CA ARG A 198 10.33 20.43 -12.76
C ARG A 198 11.00 20.42 -14.13
N ILE A 199 11.99 19.56 -14.33
CA ILE A 199 12.75 19.48 -15.60
C ILE A 199 12.01 18.61 -16.62
N GLN A 200 11.34 17.53 -16.18
CA GLN A 200 10.81 16.48 -17.05
C GLN A 200 9.33 16.20 -16.80
N LYS A 201 8.49 17.25 -16.72
CA LYS A 201 7.05 17.13 -16.43
C LYS A 201 6.38 16.07 -17.33
N GLY A 202 5.77 15.05 -16.72
CA GLY A 202 5.06 13.95 -17.38
C GLY A 202 5.96 12.79 -17.84
N GLN A 203 7.28 12.99 -17.85
CA GLN A 203 8.27 11.95 -18.18
C GLN A 203 9.11 11.53 -16.97
N GLU A 204 8.76 12.00 -15.77
CA GLU A 204 9.46 11.61 -14.56
C GLU A 204 9.31 10.11 -14.30
N ARG A 205 10.44 9.42 -14.18
CA ARG A 205 10.47 7.99 -13.88
C ARG A 205 11.58 7.71 -12.90
N LEU A 206 11.30 6.94 -11.85
CA LEU A 206 12.33 6.45 -10.95
C LEU A 206 13.35 5.59 -11.72
N LYS A 207 14.63 6.01 -11.74
CA LYS A 207 15.72 5.26 -12.36
C LYS A 207 16.45 4.40 -11.32
N ALA A 208 17.32 3.51 -11.80
CA ALA A 208 18.22 2.75 -10.94
C ALA A 208 19.11 3.71 -10.12
N THR A 209 19.46 3.33 -8.90
CA THR A 209 20.16 4.20 -7.95
C THR A 209 21.54 4.67 -8.44
N ALA A 210 22.21 3.89 -9.29
CA ALA A 210 23.47 4.29 -9.91
C ALA A 210 23.34 5.42 -10.95
N THR A 211 22.12 5.79 -11.37
CA THR A 211 21.88 6.83 -12.37
C THR A 211 21.31 8.08 -11.72
N THR A 212 22.03 9.19 -11.82
CA THR A 212 21.53 10.51 -11.39
C THR A 212 20.25 10.84 -12.14
N ASN A 213 19.17 11.08 -11.39
CA ASN A 213 17.85 11.31 -11.96
C ASN A 213 17.14 12.44 -11.20
N PRO A 214 17.64 13.69 -11.34
CA PRO A 214 17.08 14.83 -10.63
C PRO A 214 15.72 15.20 -11.25
N LEU A 215 14.75 15.48 -10.39
CA LEU A 215 13.45 16.02 -10.81
C LEU A 215 13.51 17.52 -11.08
N PHE A 216 14.47 18.18 -10.44
CA PHE A 216 14.75 19.61 -10.52
C PHE A 216 16.23 19.89 -10.20
N VAL A 217 16.73 21.06 -10.60
CA VAL A 217 18.10 21.51 -10.31
C VAL A 217 18.11 22.25 -8.98
N CYS A 218 18.74 21.67 -7.96
CA CYS A 218 18.92 22.29 -6.65
C CYS A 218 20.41 22.51 -6.39
N PRO A 219 20.84 23.73 -5.98
CA PRO A 219 22.24 24.01 -5.70
C PRO A 219 22.77 23.23 -4.48
N LEU A 220 21.90 22.90 -3.52
CA LEU A 220 22.27 22.15 -2.31
C LEU A 220 22.15 20.63 -2.50
N ALA A 221 21.93 20.12 -3.70
CA ALA A 221 21.63 18.70 -3.94
C ALA A 221 22.77 17.74 -3.52
N SER A 222 24.01 18.22 -3.51
CA SER A 222 25.20 17.45 -3.10
C SER A 222 25.51 17.51 -1.60
N GLU A 223 24.93 18.46 -0.88
CA GLU A 223 25.27 18.67 0.54
C GLU A 223 24.71 17.54 1.43
N PRO A 224 25.35 17.23 2.57
CA PRO A 224 24.75 16.33 3.55
C PRO A 224 23.49 16.99 4.14
N SER A 225 22.48 16.19 4.46
CA SER A 225 21.24 16.67 5.07
C SER A 225 20.78 15.67 6.13
N GLU A 226 20.37 16.19 7.28
CA GLU A 226 19.86 15.37 8.38
C GLU A 226 18.45 14.82 8.09
N LEU A 227 17.72 15.47 7.18
CA LEU A 227 16.38 15.08 6.77
C LEU A 227 16.40 13.72 6.05
N PRO A 228 15.43 12.84 6.34
CA PRO A 228 15.32 11.54 5.68
C PRO A 228 14.80 11.68 4.25
N LEU A 229 15.60 12.21 3.32
CA LEU A 229 15.17 12.45 1.94
C LEU A 229 15.20 11.18 1.06
N ARG A 230 15.67 10.05 1.60
CA ARG A 230 15.76 8.76 0.92
C ARG A 230 15.43 7.63 1.88
N MET A 231 14.70 6.64 1.40
CA MET A 231 14.40 5.41 2.12
C MET A 231 14.95 4.21 1.36
N ARG A 232 15.55 3.25 2.07
CA ARG A 232 16.06 2.02 1.46
C ARG A 232 14.91 1.09 1.07
N LEU A 233 14.90 0.67 -0.19
CA LEU A 233 14.02 -0.38 -0.71
C LEU A 233 14.66 -1.76 -0.58
N ALA A 234 15.88 -1.93 -1.08
CA ALA A 234 16.69 -3.15 -0.97
C ALA A 234 18.18 -2.77 -1.08
N SER A 235 19.08 -3.75 -1.19
CA SER A 235 20.51 -3.47 -1.35
C SER A 235 20.76 -2.56 -2.56
N GLY A 236 21.51 -1.47 -2.37
CA GLY A 236 21.82 -0.51 -3.43
C GLY A 236 20.63 0.22 -4.05
N HIS A 237 19.39 0.06 -3.55
CA HIS A 237 18.18 0.64 -4.14
C HIS A 237 17.41 1.51 -3.14
N PHE A 238 17.20 2.78 -3.48
CA PHE A 238 16.53 3.76 -2.62
C PHE A 238 15.35 4.43 -3.31
N LEU A 239 14.34 4.80 -2.53
CA LEU A 239 13.22 5.65 -2.92
C LEU A 239 13.48 7.08 -2.43
N PRO A 240 13.70 8.05 -3.33
CA PRO A 240 13.79 9.46 -2.95
C PRO A 240 12.42 10.02 -2.56
N PHE A 241 12.37 10.84 -1.51
CA PHE A 241 11.12 11.45 -1.03
C PHE A 241 10.43 12.32 -2.10
N ALA A 242 11.21 12.97 -2.97
CA ALA A 242 10.67 13.79 -4.06
C ALA A 242 9.74 13.00 -5.02
N PHE A 243 9.96 11.69 -5.19
CA PHE A 243 9.06 10.84 -5.97
C PHE A 243 7.76 10.50 -5.22
N VAL A 244 7.83 10.41 -3.89
CA VAL A 244 6.65 10.23 -3.03
C VAL A 244 5.78 11.49 -3.07
N GLN A 245 6.41 12.67 -3.02
CA GLN A 245 5.72 13.95 -3.22
C GLN A 245 5.00 13.98 -4.57
N LEU A 246 5.66 13.62 -5.68
CA LEU A 246 5.01 13.60 -7.00
C LEU A 246 3.78 12.68 -7.04
N VAL A 247 3.87 11.47 -6.49
CA VAL A 247 2.74 10.53 -6.51
C VAL A 247 1.57 10.99 -5.65
N THR A 248 1.87 11.46 -4.44
CA THR A 248 0.83 11.92 -3.50
C THR A 248 0.17 13.22 -3.96
N ARG A 249 0.95 14.12 -4.58
CA ARG A 249 0.43 15.34 -5.22
C ARG A 249 -0.43 15.03 -6.45
N ALA A 250 -0.03 14.08 -7.29
CA ALA A 250 -0.82 13.69 -8.45
C ALA A 250 -2.20 13.15 -8.04
N HIS A 251 -2.26 12.39 -6.94
CA HIS A 251 -3.51 11.91 -6.37
C HIS A 251 -4.36 13.03 -5.75
N ARG A 252 -3.73 14.02 -5.11
CA ARG A 252 -4.43 15.08 -4.39
C ARG A 252 -4.98 16.17 -5.30
N TYR A 253 -4.20 16.60 -6.30
CA TYR A 253 -4.50 17.77 -7.14
C TYR A 253 -4.71 17.42 -8.61
N GLY A 254 -4.46 16.18 -9.02
CA GLY A 254 -4.61 15.72 -10.40
C GLY A 254 -3.27 15.42 -11.10
N PRO A 255 -3.32 14.77 -12.28
CA PRO A 255 -2.15 14.19 -12.94
C PRO A 255 -1.06 15.21 -13.30
N ASP A 256 -1.42 16.47 -13.52
CA ASP A 256 -0.45 17.54 -13.84
C ASP A 256 0.58 17.78 -12.73
N TYR A 257 0.22 17.47 -11.48
CA TYR A 257 1.05 17.72 -10.30
C TYR A 257 2.09 16.62 -10.06
N GLY A 258 2.09 15.53 -10.83
CA GLY A 258 3.10 14.49 -10.67
C GLY A 258 2.95 13.28 -11.56
N ILE A 259 3.03 12.09 -10.97
CA ILE A 259 3.03 10.79 -11.68
C ILE A 259 2.14 9.79 -10.95
N SER A 260 1.68 8.75 -11.64
CA SER A 260 0.86 7.69 -11.01
C SER A 260 1.68 6.82 -10.05
N ALA A 261 1.04 6.24 -9.05
CA ALA A 261 1.72 5.32 -8.12
C ALA A 261 2.34 4.11 -8.85
N ASP A 262 1.65 3.58 -9.87
CA ASP A 262 2.14 2.45 -10.67
C ASP A 262 3.48 2.75 -11.37
N SER A 263 3.72 4.01 -11.73
CA SER A 263 4.95 4.44 -12.39
C SER A 263 6.21 4.29 -11.51
N LEU A 264 6.06 4.14 -10.18
CA LEU A 264 7.14 3.87 -9.25
C LEU A 264 7.52 2.37 -9.20
N GLY A 265 6.64 1.47 -9.64
CA GLY A 265 6.85 0.03 -9.55
C GLY A 265 8.06 -0.43 -10.38
N ARG A 266 8.95 -1.23 -9.80
CA ARG A 266 10.17 -1.72 -10.46
C ARG A 266 10.37 -3.20 -10.21
N ARG A 267 11.10 -3.83 -11.13
CA ARG A 267 11.68 -5.16 -10.95
C ARG A 267 13.18 -5.04 -11.20
N TRP A 268 13.97 -5.64 -10.33
CA TRP A 268 15.42 -5.66 -10.47
C TRP A 268 15.99 -6.92 -9.85
N LYS A 269 17.22 -7.26 -10.24
CA LYS A 269 18.03 -8.29 -9.61
C LYS A 269 19.23 -7.59 -9.00
N ASP A 270 19.59 -7.97 -7.78
CA ASP A 270 20.79 -7.44 -7.13
C ASP A 270 22.03 -7.81 -7.94
N ARG A 271 23.00 -6.91 -7.98
CA ARG A 271 24.25 -7.13 -8.72
C ARG A 271 25.14 -8.16 -8.00
N ASP A 272 25.18 -8.07 -6.68
CA ASP A 272 26.12 -8.80 -5.84
C ASP A 272 25.49 -10.05 -5.19
N SER A 273 24.25 -10.37 -5.53
CA SER A 273 23.52 -11.52 -4.96
C SER A 273 22.54 -12.16 -5.95
N GLU A 274 22.02 -13.33 -5.59
CA GLU A 274 20.97 -14.01 -6.37
C GLU A 274 19.57 -13.42 -6.12
N TRP A 275 19.45 -12.40 -5.27
CA TRP A 275 18.16 -11.83 -4.94
C TRP A 275 17.55 -11.05 -6.10
N SER A 276 16.25 -11.25 -6.26
CA SER A 276 15.39 -10.53 -7.17
C SER A 276 14.30 -9.82 -6.40
N HIS A 277 13.93 -8.64 -6.86
CA HIS A 277 13.02 -7.75 -6.16
C HIS A 277 11.93 -7.25 -7.09
N GLN A 278 10.74 -7.08 -6.53
CA GLN A 278 9.63 -6.42 -7.20
C GLN A 278 8.97 -5.43 -6.22
N SER A 279 8.98 -4.15 -6.57
CA SER A 279 8.22 -3.11 -5.87
C SER A 279 6.90 -2.83 -6.57
N ARG A 280 5.87 -2.58 -5.76
CA ARG A 280 4.56 -2.06 -6.17
C ARG A 280 4.11 -1.02 -5.17
N TYR A 281 3.30 -0.08 -5.64
CA TYR A 281 2.81 1.04 -4.85
C TYR A 281 1.31 1.15 -5.04
N TYR A 282 0.62 1.62 -4.01
CA TYR A 282 -0.81 1.82 -4.05
C TYR A 282 -1.18 3.02 -3.18
N LEU A 283 -2.18 3.78 -3.59
CA LEU A 283 -2.69 4.91 -2.82
C LEU A 283 -4.04 4.54 -2.22
N GLU A 284 -4.13 4.64 -0.90
CA GLU A 284 -5.35 4.40 -0.15
C GLU A 284 -5.60 5.61 0.75
N LYS A 285 -6.75 6.29 0.58
CA LYS A 285 -7.13 7.46 1.39
C LYS A 285 -6.05 8.54 1.48
N GLY A 286 -5.33 8.77 0.39
CA GLY A 286 -4.25 9.77 0.32
C GLY A 286 -2.92 9.34 0.96
N ARG A 287 -2.80 8.09 1.44
CA ARG A 287 -1.55 7.52 1.96
C ARG A 287 -0.93 6.60 0.93
N LEU A 288 0.39 6.67 0.76
CA LEU A 288 1.13 5.84 -0.17
C LEU A 288 1.59 4.55 0.52
N LEU A 289 1.02 3.43 0.09
CA LEU A 289 1.43 2.11 0.53
C LEU A 289 2.47 1.53 -0.43
N LEU A 290 3.46 0.86 0.13
CA LEU A 290 4.53 0.18 -0.58
C LEU A 290 4.46 -1.32 -0.32
N ARG A 291 4.70 -2.12 -1.36
CA ARG A 291 4.95 -3.56 -1.27
C ARG A 291 6.25 -3.89 -2.00
N VAL A 292 7.18 -4.54 -1.31
CA VAL A 292 8.40 -5.10 -1.91
C VAL A 292 8.42 -6.60 -1.69
N VAL A 293 8.48 -7.37 -2.78
CA VAL A 293 8.70 -8.81 -2.74
C VAL A 293 10.14 -9.07 -3.11
N SER A 294 10.91 -9.62 -2.17
CA SER A 294 12.27 -10.08 -2.39
C SER A 294 12.29 -11.61 -2.47
N LYS A 295 12.96 -12.17 -3.46
CA LYS A 295 13.06 -13.61 -3.69
C LYS A 295 14.50 -14.01 -3.99
N SER A 296 14.96 -15.12 -3.40
CA SER A 296 16.19 -15.80 -3.79
C SER A 296 16.00 -17.31 -3.76
N PHE A 297 16.72 -18.04 -4.61
CA PHE A 297 16.75 -19.50 -4.56
C PHE A 297 17.59 -19.95 -3.36
N ALA A 298 17.14 -21.03 -2.72
CA ALA A 298 17.78 -21.54 -1.51
C ALA A 298 17.96 -23.05 -1.62
N GLN A 299 19.18 -23.50 -1.35
CA GLN A 299 19.49 -24.92 -1.26
C GLN A 299 18.98 -25.49 0.08
N PRO A 300 18.62 -26.77 0.11
CA PRO A 300 18.28 -27.44 1.37
C PRO A 300 19.50 -27.59 2.28
N ALA A 301 19.27 -27.58 3.59
CA ALA A 301 20.30 -27.83 4.61
C ALA A 301 21.56 -26.97 4.49
N LEU A 302 21.38 -25.67 4.18
CA LEU A 302 22.48 -24.70 4.16
C LEU A 302 23.22 -24.68 5.51
N PRO A 303 24.56 -24.75 5.51
CA PRO A 303 25.34 -24.50 6.73
C PRO A 303 25.18 -23.04 7.17
N LEU A 304 25.57 -22.72 8.41
CA LEU A 304 25.47 -21.36 8.95
C LEU A 304 26.16 -20.31 8.04
N SER A 305 27.31 -20.65 7.46
CA SER A 305 27.99 -19.79 6.47
C SER A 305 27.15 -19.59 5.20
N GLY A 306 26.51 -20.64 4.70
CA GLY A 306 25.62 -20.57 3.54
C GLY A 306 24.37 -19.71 3.80
N LEU A 307 23.80 -19.80 5.01
CA LEU A 307 22.70 -18.91 5.43
C LEU A 307 23.16 -17.45 5.45
N ARG A 308 24.37 -17.19 5.96
CA ARG A 308 24.93 -15.83 5.99
C ARG A 308 25.15 -15.26 4.59
N HIS A 309 25.78 -16.01 3.69
CA HIS A 309 26.00 -15.58 2.32
C HIS A 309 24.69 -15.37 1.53
N LEU A 310 23.65 -16.14 1.85
CA LEU A 310 22.35 -15.94 1.24
C LEU A 310 21.65 -14.69 1.76
N LEU A 311 21.70 -14.42 3.07
CA LEU A 311 20.86 -13.39 3.69
C LEU A 311 21.51 -12.00 3.75
N TYR A 312 22.83 -11.92 3.98
CA TYR A 312 23.51 -10.66 4.26
C TYR A 312 24.50 -10.29 3.15
N SER A 313 24.53 -8.99 2.86
CA SER A 313 25.58 -8.35 2.09
C SER A 313 26.93 -8.53 2.75
N ARG A 314 27.94 -8.80 1.93
CA ARG A 314 29.33 -9.07 2.38
C ARG A 314 30.05 -7.82 2.87
N GLU A 315 29.60 -6.65 2.44
CA GLU A 315 30.27 -5.38 2.71
C GLU A 315 29.77 -4.73 3.99
N ASP A 316 28.44 -4.59 4.12
CA ASP A 316 27.78 -3.80 5.16
C ASP A 316 26.91 -4.64 6.12
N TYR A 317 26.87 -5.97 5.92
CA TYR A 317 26.01 -6.89 6.67
C TYR A 317 24.52 -6.52 6.69
N PHE A 318 24.07 -5.68 5.75
CA PHE A 318 22.65 -5.44 5.57
C PHE A 318 21.99 -6.63 4.84
N PRO A 319 20.71 -6.94 5.13
CA PRO A 319 20.02 -8.00 4.41
C PRO A 319 19.89 -7.63 2.93
N TYR A 320 20.16 -8.58 2.03
CA TYR A 320 19.94 -8.35 0.59
C TYR A 320 18.46 -8.05 0.30
N PHE A 321 17.54 -8.64 1.06
CA PHE A 321 16.12 -8.39 0.93
C PHE A 321 15.65 -7.04 1.52
N SER A 322 14.39 -6.70 1.26
CA SER A 322 13.82 -5.44 1.73
C SER A 322 13.56 -5.47 3.23
N ALA A 323 14.22 -4.59 3.97
CA ALA A 323 14.10 -4.47 5.41
C ALA A 323 13.98 -2.98 5.80
N CYS A 324 13.21 -2.68 6.85
CA CYS A 324 13.08 -1.35 7.44
C CYS A 324 14.32 -1.03 8.28
N ALA A 325 14.47 0.19 8.76
CA ALA A 325 15.64 0.58 9.56
C ALA A 325 15.81 -0.26 10.85
N HIS A 326 14.71 -0.72 11.44
CA HIS A 326 14.65 -1.43 12.74
C HIS A 326 14.81 -2.95 12.63
N TRP A 327 15.36 -3.45 11.51
CA TRP A 327 15.41 -4.89 11.24
C TRP A 327 16.35 -5.67 12.16
N ARG A 328 17.33 -4.98 12.77
CA ARG A 328 18.29 -5.55 13.73
C ARG A 328 17.64 -5.80 15.09
N ASP A 329 16.57 -5.05 15.39
CA ASP A 329 15.83 -5.14 16.63
C ASP A 329 14.71 -6.18 16.46
N GLY A 330 14.94 -7.39 16.98
CA GLY A 330 13.95 -8.47 17.03
C GLY A 330 14.26 -9.70 16.17
N GLU A 331 13.21 -10.38 15.71
CA GLU A 331 13.26 -11.77 15.23
C GLU A 331 13.33 -11.90 13.70
N LEU A 332 13.50 -10.82 12.92
CA LEU A 332 13.39 -10.89 11.45
C LEU A 332 14.33 -11.94 10.84
N MET A 333 15.59 -11.91 11.25
CA MET A 333 16.61 -12.82 10.73
C MET A 333 16.39 -14.25 11.22
N ASP A 334 15.99 -14.43 12.47
CA ASP A 334 15.65 -15.74 13.04
C ASP A 334 14.50 -16.41 12.30
N ILE A 335 13.50 -15.63 11.90
CA ILE A 335 12.37 -16.12 11.13
C ILE A 335 12.81 -16.55 9.73
N CYS A 336 13.67 -15.77 9.07
CA CYS A 336 14.25 -16.14 7.79
C CYS A 336 15.11 -17.42 7.89
N LYS A 337 16.00 -17.50 8.88
CA LYS A 337 16.83 -18.69 9.17
C LYS A 337 15.96 -19.92 9.46
N CYS A 338 14.91 -19.76 10.25
CA CYS A 338 13.94 -20.82 10.55
C CYS A 338 13.17 -21.29 9.30
N ALA A 339 12.71 -20.37 8.46
CA ALA A 339 12.03 -20.71 7.19
C ALA A 339 12.95 -21.51 6.25
N LEU A 340 14.22 -21.13 6.13
CA LEU A 340 15.23 -21.85 5.35
C LEU A 340 15.50 -23.25 5.92
N GLY A 341 15.45 -23.42 7.24
CA GLY A 341 15.58 -24.72 7.91
C GLY A 341 14.44 -25.70 7.58
N HIS A 342 13.29 -25.22 7.09
CA HIS A 342 12.19 -26.08 6.65
C HIS A 342 12.33 -26.59 5.21
N ILE A 343 13.32 -26.12 4.44
CA ILE A 343 13.56 -26.61 3.09
C ILE A 343 13.99 -28.08 3.17
N PRO A 344 13.21 -29.01 2.57
CA PRO A 344 13.44 -30.43 2.77
C PRO A 344 14.71 -30.87 2.04
N LYS A 345 15.47 -31.77 2.68
CA LYS A 345 16.70 -32.33 2.11
C LYS A 345 16.42 -33.02 0.77
N PRO A 346 17.39 -33.04 -0.16
CA PRO A 346 17.25 -33.75 -1.43
C PRO A 346 16.93 -35.22 -1.17
N ARG A 347 16.20 -35.84 -2.11
CA ARG A 347 15.88 -37.27 -2.03
C ARG A 347 17.16 -38.08 -2.04
N GLU A 348 17.35 -38.91 -1.02
CA GLU A 348 18.46 -39.85 -0.98
C GLU A 348 18.16 -41.02 -1.90
N THR A 349 19.04 -41.26 -2.86
CA THR A 349 18.94 -42.45 -3.73
C THR A 349 19.13 -43.72 -2.91
N ILE A 350 18.57 -44.85 -3.36
CA ILE A 350 18.75 -46.16 -2.70
C ILE A 350 20.23 -46.45 -2.49
N SER A 351 21.07 -46.13 -3.47
CA SER A 351 22.52 -46.28 -3.41
C SER A 351 23.19 -45.45 -2.31
N GLN A 352 22.67 -44.25 -2.02
CA GLN A 352 23.15 -43.41 -0.91
C GLN A 352 22.68 -43.94 0.45
N GLN A 353 21.43 -44.39 0.55
CA GLN A 353 20.92 -44.98 1.79
C GLN A 353 21.68 -46.26 2.16
N LEU A 354 22.00 -47.09 1.17
CA LEU A 354 22.78 -48.33 1.34
C LEU A 354 24.24 -48.08 1.79
N ARG A 355 24.82 -46.91 1.52
CA ARG A 355 26.15 -46.53 2.06
C ARG A 355 26.09 -46.22 3.55
N ASN A 356 24.95 -45.74 4.04
CA ASN A 356 24.75 -45.37 5.45
C ASN A 356 24.20 -46.56 6.28
N GLY A 357 23.72 -47.62 5.64
CA GLY A 357 23.33 -48.87 6.29
C GLY A 357 22.37 -49.71 5.45
N PRO A 358 22.07 -50.96 5.86
CA PRO A 358 21.19 -51.87 5.11
C PRO A 358 19.70 -51.51 5.18
N GLN A 359 19.30 -50.58 6.07
CA GLN A 359 17.90 -50.16 6.21
C GLN A 359 17.56 -49.04 5.22
N ILE A 360 16.66 -49.34 4.29
CA ILE A 360 16.13 -48.37 3.31
C ILE A 360 14.88 -47.70 3.88
N GLN A 361 14.93 -46.38 4.08
CA GLN A 361 13.78 -45.59 4.51
C GLN A 361 13.02 -45.06 3.28
N ARG A 362 11.84 -45.63 3.01
CA ARG A 362 10.97 -45.22 1.87
C ARG A 362 10.51 -43.76 1.95
N SER A 363 10.43 -43.18 3.15
CA SER A 363 10.07 -41.76 3.35
C SER A 363 11.08 -40.79 2.73
N LEU A 364 12.36 -41.14 2.70
CA LEU A 364 13.43 -40.33 2.11
C LEU A 364 13.43 -40.36 0.57
N GLN A 365 12.66 -41.28 -0.03
CA GLN A 365 12.49 -41.37 -1.48
C GLN A 365 11.37 -40.46 -2.01
N HIS A 366 10.36 -40.18 -1.18
CA HIS A 366 9.18 -39.39 -1.56
C HIS A 366 9.06 -38.12 -0.71
N VAL A 367 10.05 -37.25 -0.85
CA VAL A 367 10.01 -35.91 -0.27
C VAL A 367 8.96 -35.06 -0.99
N ASN A 368 7.99 -34.53 -0.24
CA ASN A 368 7.02 -33.55 -0.73
C ASN A 368 7.76 -32.24 -1.06
N PRO A 369 7.63 -31.71 -2.28
CA PRO A 369 8.27 -30.45 -2.65
C PRO A 369 7.56 -29.23 -2.04
N ILE A 370 6.38 -29.40 -1.44
CA ILE A 370 5.67 -28.29 -0.79
C ILE A 370 6.20 -28.16 0.64
N VAL A 371 6.82 -27.02 0.93
CA VAL A 371 7.36 -26.69 2.25
C VAL A 371 6.24 -26.19 3.17
N SER A 372 6.09 -26.80 4.34
CA SER A 372 5.21 -26.31 5.40
C SER A 372 6.03 -25.57 6.46
N LEU A 373 5.70 -24.31 6.70
CA LEU A 373 6.33 -23.48 7.72
C LEU A 373 5.75 -23.76 9.11
N CYS A 374 6.59 -23.69 10.15
CA CYS A 374 6.15 -23.89 11.53
C CYS A 374 5.45 -22.65 12.13
N GLY A 375 4.93 -22.80 13.35
CA GLY A 375 4.28 -21.71 14.08
C GLY A 375 5.17 -20.48 14.37
N LYS A 376 6.50 -20.60 14.29
CA LYS A 376 7.44 -19.47 14.47
C LYS A 376 7.56 -18.59 13.22
N CYS A 377 7.75 -19.22 12.05
CA CYS A 377 8.08 -18.51 10.81
C CYS A 377 6.91 -18.34 9.84
N ARG A 378 5.81 -19.08 10.04
CA ARG A 378 4.57 -18.92 9.27
C ARG A 378 3.82 -17.59 9.52
N PRO A 379 3.69 -17.09 10.77
CA PRO A 379 2.91 -15.88 11.03
C PRO A 379 3.55 -14.62 10.45
N MET A 380 2.71 -13.64 10.13
CA MET A 380 3.19 -12.32 9.71
C MET A 380 3.76 -11.55 10.89
N ARG A 381 4.75 -10.69 10.62
CA ARG A 381 5.38 -9.83 11.62
C ARG A 381 5.14 -8.37 11.33
N ARG A 382 4.94 -7.56 12.37
CA ARG A 382 4.86 -6.10 12.30
C ARG A 382 5.96 -5.50 13.15
N CYS A 383 6.70 -4.56 12.58
CA CYS A 383 7.65 -3.76 13.34
C CYS A 383 6.89 -2.87 14.34
N PRO A 384 7.23 -2.85 15.64
CA PRO A 384 6.51 -2.02 16.61
C PRO A 384 6.77 -0.53 16.45
N VAL A 385 7.95 -0.15 15.93
CA VAL A 385 8.44 1.24 15.87
C VAL A 385 8.35 1.87 14.46
N CYS A 386 7.86 1.14 13.45
CA CYS A 386 7.53 1.73 12.15
C CYS A 386 6.36 1.01 11.48
N PRO A 387 5.65 1.67 10.54
CA PRO A 387 4.49 1.07 9.87
C PRO A 387 4.94 0.09 8.77
N THR A 388 5.59 -1.01 9.18
CA THR A 388 6.09 -2.05 8.27
C THR A 388 5.67 -3.44 8.73
N GLU A 389 5.21 -4.26 7.78
CA GLU A 389 4.82 -5.65 7.97
C GLU A 389 5.63 -6.59 7.08
N TYR A 390 5.85 -7.82 7.54
CA TYR A 390 6.62 -8.85 6.87
C TYR A 390 5.84 -10.16 6.78
N LEU A 391 5.98 -10.84 5.65
CA LEU A 391 5.62 -12.24 5.46
C LEU A 391 6.80 -12.98 4.84
N VAL A 392 7.27 -14.01 5.52
CA VAL A 392 8.31 -14.92 5.03
C VAL A 392 7.65 -16.20 4.53
N GLY A 393 7.99 -16.60 3.32
CA GLY A 393 7.46 -17.78 2.65
C GLY A 393 8.57 -18.57 1.97
N ILE A 394 8.33 -19.87 1.76
CA ILE A 394 9.11 -20.68 0.83
C ILE A 394 8.17 -21.07 -0.32
N LYS A 395 8.61 -20.84 -1.56
CA LYS A 395 7.87 -21.18 -2.78
C LYS A 395 8.71 -22.09 -3.67
N PHE A 396 8.04 -22.99 -4.36
CA PHE A 396 8.65 -23.76 -5.44
C PHE A 396 8.50 -22.95 -6.73
N ASP A 397 9.61 -22.59 -7.37
CA ASP A 397 9.61 -21.72 -8.54
C ASP A 397 10.63 -22.18 -9.59
N GLU A 398 10.42 -21.78 -10.84
CA GLU A 398 11.28 -22.14 -11.97
C GLU A 398 12.47 -21.18 -12.07
N ASP A 399 13.68 -21.72 -11.93
CA ASP A 399 14.95 -21.10 -12.30
C ASP A 399 15.23 -21.35 -13.78
N LYS A 400 14.88 -20.38 -14.62
CA LYS A 400 15.11 -20.44 -16.08
C LYS A 400 16.59 -20.47 -16.46
N ASN A 401 17.49 -20.09 -15.56
CA ASN A 401 18.92 -20.05 -15.82
C ASN A 401 19.62 -21.38 -15.56
N ASP A 402 18.97 -22.31 -14.84
CA ASP A 402 19.50 -23.63 -14.57
C ASP A 402 18.83 -24.69 -15.47
N PRO A 403 19.54 -25.18 -16.50
CA PRO A 403 18.98 -26.17 -17.41
C PRO A 403 18.83 -27.56 -16.76
N VAL A 404 19.52 -27.84 -15.66
CA VAL A 404 19.58 -29.15 -14.98
C VAL A 404 18.50 -29.25 -13.91
N THR A 405 18.42 -28.26 -13.02
CA THR A 405 17.42 -28.21 -11.95
C THR A 405 16.51 -27.01 -12.09
N ARG A 406 15.57 -27.09 -13.04
CA ARG A 406 14.67 -25.97 -13.33
C ARG A 406 13.79 -25.58 -12.15
N PHE A 407 13.29 -26.52 -11.36
CA PHE A 407 12.41 -26.16 -10.24
C PHE A 407 13.15 -26.25 -8.91
N LYS A 408 13.24 -25.12 -8.22
CA LYS A 408 13.97 -24.96 -6.97
C LYS A 408 13.08 -24.34 -5.91
N GLN A 409 13.47 -24.54 -4.65
CA GLN A 409 12.87 -23.83 -3.53
C GLN A 409 13.46 -22.42 -3.48
N ALA A 410 12.59 -21.43 -3.26
CA ALA A 410 12.97 -20.04 -3.14
C ALA A 410 12.39 -19.46 -1.87
N ILE A 411 13.23 -18.78 -1.09
CA ILE A 411 12.76 -17.92 -0.02
C ILE A 411 12.15 -16.67 -0.62
N VAL A 412 11.00 -16.27 -0.11
CA VAL A 412 10.27 -15.07 -0.49
C VAL A 412 9.98 -14.27 0.76
N VAL A 413 10.56 -13.08 0.85
CA VAL A 413 10.29 -12.11 1.92
C VAL A 413 9.47 -10.98 1.31
N THR A 414 8.23 -10.83 1.77
CA THR A 414 7.37 -9.72 1.37
C THR A 414 7.31 -8.69 2.48
N ARG A 415 7.65 -7.45 2.14
CA ARG A 415 7.53 -6.28 3.00
C ARG A 415 6.38 -5.41 2.51
N TRP A 416 5.50 -5.00 3.42
CA TRP A 416 4.55 -3.92 3.19
C TRP A 416 4.90 -2.76 4.11
N SER A 417 4.84 -1.53 3.62
CA SER A 417 5.09 -0.33 4.43
C SER A 417 4.07 0.76 4.09
N ASP A 418 3.63 1.51 5.10
CA ASP A 418 2.91 2.76 4.90
C ASP A 418 3.93 3.90 4.86
N LEU A 419 3.92 4.69 3.79
CA LEU A 419 4.86 5.79 3.57
C LEU A 419 4.26 7.15 3.94
N GLY A 420 3.02 7.17 4.45
CA GLY A 420 2.30 8.38 4.82
C GLY A 420 1.74 9.14 3.62
N ASP A 421 1.42 10.40 3.85
CA ASP A 421 0.72 11.28 2.89
C ASP A 421 1.64 12.03 1.92
N GLY A 422 2.96 11.81 2.05
CA GLY A 422 4.00 12.42 1.22
C GLY A 422 4.13 13.94 1.34
N ARG A 423 3.52 14.59 2.34
CA ARG A 423 3.63 16.04 2.51
C ARG A 423 5.03 16.42 2.90
N THR A 424 5.54 15.88 4.01
CA THR A 424 6.84 16.21 4.61
C THR A 424 7.68 14.95 4.85
N PRO A 425 9.02 15.01 4.69
CA PRO A 425 9.89 13.90 5.08
C PRO A 425 9.93 13.70 6.60
N LEU A 426 9.40 14.64 7.38
CA LEU A 426 9.27 14.52 8.83
C LEU A 426 7.97 13.84 9.27
N SER A 427 7.14 13.36 8.34
CA SER A 427 5.95 12.60 8.70
C SER A 427 6.34 11.33 9.45
N GLY A 428 5.60 10.99 10.51
CA GLY A 428 5.94 9.89 11.40
C GLY A 428 6.12 8.56 10.66
N GLU A 429 5.28 8.29 9.64
CA GLU A 429 5.36 7.06 8.85
C GLU A 429 6.64 6.96 8.03
N TRP A 430 6.97 8.02 7.30
CA TRP A 430 8.16 8.06 6.44
C TRP A 430 9.43 8.10 7.28
N ALA A 431 9.50 9.01 8.25
CA ALA A 431 10.65 9.18 9.12
C ALA A 431 10.95 7.90 9.90
N ALA A 432 9.93 7.19 10.41
CA ALA A 432 10.10 5.90 11.05
C ALA A 432 10.55 4.79 10.10
N CYS A 433 10.08 4.76 8.85
CA CYS A 433 10.60 3.80 7.87
C CYS A 433 12.08 4.02 7.56
N THR A 434 12.61 5.23 7.78
CA THR A 434 14.02 5.59 7.63
C THR A 434 14.84 5.51 8.93
N GLY A 435 14.22 5.22 10.07
CA GLY A 435 14.89 5.14 11.38
C GLY A 435 15.23 6.48 12.01
N LYS A 436 14.53 7.57 11.63
CA LYS A 436 14.74 8.90 12.21
C LYS A 436 13.85 9.20 13.41
N THR A 437 12.70 8.54 13.50
CA THR A 437 11.70 8.74 14.56
C THR A 437 11.03 7.42 14.87
N ASP A 438 10.50 7.27 16.08
CA ASP A 438 9.67 6.12 16.43
C ASP A 438 8.21 6.37 16.05
N PHE A 439 7.53 5.31 15.59
CA PHE A 439 6.11 5.32 15.28
C PHE A 439 5.46 4.09 15.88
N ASP A 440 4.53 4.26 16.82
CA ASP A 440 3.79 3.14 17.41
C ASP A 440 2.87 2.51 16.36
N SER A 441 3.38 1.44 15.75
CA SER A 441 2.75 0.73 14.66
C SER A 441 1.51 -0.04 15.10
N PHE A 442 1.46 -0.50 16.36
CA PHE A 442 0.33 -1.26 16.86
C PHE A 442 -0.81 -0.34 17.29
N ALA A 443 -0.52 0.79 17.93
CA ALA A 443 -1.53 1.77 18.29
C ALA A 443 -2.11 2.48 17.06
N ASN A 444 -1.27 2.95 16.14
CA ASN A 444 -1.73 3.79 15.04
C ASN A 444 -2.41 3.01 13.89
N ILE A 445 -1.94 1.80 13.56
CA ILE A 445 -2.55 0.99 12.48
C ILE A 445 -3.69 0.11 13.02
N GLY A 446 -3.62 -0.30 14.28
CA GLY A 446 -4.60 -1.17 14.90
C GLY A 446 -4.65 -2.57 14.30
N ARG A 447 -5.84 -3.18 14.28
CA ARG A 447 -6.03 -4.60 13.93
C ARG A 447 -6.00 -4.90 12.43
N ARG A 448 -6.28 -3.92 11.57
CA ARG A 448 -6.25 -4.12 10.12
C ARG A 448 -4.81 -4.05 9.64
N GLY A 449 -4.34 -5.06 8.93
CA GLY A 449 -2.98 -5.08 8.38
C GLY A 449 -2.82 -4.10 7.22
N ILE A 450 -1.62 -3.51 7.10
CA ILE A 450 -1.20 -2.77 5.90
C ILE A 450 -1.28 -3.70 4.69
N SER A 451 -0.78 -4.92 4.86
CA SER A 451 -0.80 -6.02 3.89
C SER A 451 -2.22 -6.35 3.41
N GLY A 452 -3.19 -6.49 4.32
CA GLY A 452 -4.58 -6.76 3.97
C GLY A 452 -5.21 -5.62 3.17
N THR A 453 -4.91 -4.38 3.55
CA THR A 453 -5.38 -3.19 2.80
C THR A 453 -4.78 -3.18 1.38
N PHE A 454 -3.46 -3.38 1.27
CA PHE A 454 -2.76 -3.40 -0.02
C PHE A 454 -3.26 -4.52 -0.95
N GLU A 455 -3.33 -5.76 -0.47
CA GLU A 455 -3.65 -6.92 -1.33
C GLU A 455 -5.14 -6.97 -1.72
N SER A 456 -6.03 -6.35 -0.92
CA SER A 456 -7.46 -6.23 -1.25
C SER A 456 -7.70 -5.52 -2.59
N GLN A 457 -6.82 -4.58 -2.97
CA GLN A 457 -6.88 -3.90 -4.26
C GLN A 457 -6.60 -4.82 -5.44
N SER A 458 -5.72 -5.81 -5.26
CA SER A 458 -5.39 -6.79 -6.29
C SER A 458 -6.35 -7.99 -6.30
N GLY A 459 -7.40 -7.98 -5.46
CA GLY A 459 -8.30 -9.12 -5.26
C GLY A 459 -7.62 -10.34 -4.63
N VAL A 460 -6.39 -10.18 -4.12
CA VAL A 460 -5.63 -11.25 -3.50
C VAL A 460 -6.01 -11.29 -2.03
N THR A 461 -6.65 -12.37 -1.60
CA THR A 461 -6.89 -12.61 -0.18
C THR A 461 -5.63 -13.19 0.44
N ILE A 462 -4.98 -12.43 1.33
CA ILE A 462 -3.98 -13.01 2.22
C ILE A 462 -4.76 -13.93 3.17
N PRO A 463 -4.42 -15.23 3.28
CA PRO A 463 -5.03 -16.10 4.27
C PRO A 463 -4.92 -15.45 5.65
N GLY A 464 -5.96 -15.53 6.48
CA GLY A 464 -5.96 -14.91 7.81
C GLY A 464 -4.80 -15.41 8.67
N GLN A 465 -3.68 -14.69 8.64
CA GLN A 465 -2.48 -14.98 9.42
C GLN A 465 -2.47 -14.10 10.65
N ARG A 466 -2.07 -14.68 11.78
CA ARG A 466 -1.85 -13.93 13.01
C ARG A 466 -0.72 -12.93 12.79
N MET A 467 -0.95 -11.66 13.11
CA MET A 467 0.08 -10.63 13.17
C MET A 467 0.78 -10.69 14.53
N LEU A 468 2.09 -10.87 14.53
CA LEU A 468 2.93 -10.85 15.73
C LEU A 468 3.89 -9.66 15.68
N SER A 469 4.40 -9.22 16.84
CA SER A 469 5.48 -8.25 16.87
C SER A 469 6.74 -8.84 16.24
N LEU A 470 7.49 -8.00 15.53
CA LEU A 470 8.84 -8.30 15.06
C LEU A 470 9.83 -8.28 16.21
N ASN A 471 9.60 -7.42 17.21
CA ASN A 471 10.39 -7.32 18.43
C ASN A 471 9.48 -7.59 19.65
N PRO A 472 9.27 -8.86 20.04
CA PRO A 472 8.34 -9.21 21.11
C PRO A 472 8.84 -8.80 22.49
N ASN A 473 10.15 -8.75 22.70
CA ASN A 473 10.77 -8.35 23.97
C ASN A 473 10.98 -6.83 24.08
N ASN A 474 10.77 -6.10 22.98
CA ASN A 474 11.03 -4.66 22.88
C ASN A 474 12.48 -4.29 23.21
N GLU A 475 13.42 -5.16 22.83
CA GLU A 475 14.86 -4.96 23.03
C GLU A 475 15.46 -4.25 21.81
N ASN A 476 16.03 -3.07 22.01
CA ASN A 476 16.66 -2.26 20.96
C ASN A 476 18.17 -2.27 21.14
N LEU A 477 18.79 -3.39 20.80
CA LEU A 477 20.23 -3.58 20.95
C LEU A 477 21.00 -3.22 19.67
N GLY A 478 20.34 -2.93 18.56
CA GLY A 478 20.98 -2.48 17.32
C GLY A 478 22.16 -3.39 16.90
N GLU A 479 23.34 -2.80 16.72
CA GLU A 479 24.58 -3.55 16.42
C GLU A 479 25.17 -4.29 17.62
N GLU A 480 24.91 -3.83 18.84
CA GLU A 480 25.42 -4.45 20.08
C GLU A 480 24.74 -5.80 20.34
N GLY A 481 23.52 -5.99 19.81
CA GLY A 481 22.84 -7.27 19.83
C GLY A 481 23.52 -8.30 18.93
N HIS A 482 23.53 -9.57 19.33
CA HIS A 482 24.11 -10.65 18.51
C HIS A 482 23.08 -11.50 17.76
N ASN A 483 21.80 -11.37 18.13
CA ASN A 483 20.73 -12.23 17.61
C ASN A 483 20.45 -12.00 16.12
N TRP A 484 20.77 -10.82 15.60
CA TRP A 484 20.55 -10.50 14.19
C TRP A 484 21.60 -11.10 13.26
N TYR A 485 22.72 -11.68 13.74
CA TYR A 485 23.82 -12.21 12.91
C TYR A 485 23.87 -13.74 12.80
#